data_AF-A0A366K8Y3-F1
#
_entry.id   AF-A0A366K8Y3-F1
#
_cell.length_a   1.000
_cell.length_b   1.000
_cell.length_c   1.000
_cell.angle_alpha   90.00
_cell.angle_beta   90.00
_cell.angle_gamma   90.00
#
_symmetry.space_group_name_H-M   'P 1'
#
loop_
_entity.id
_entity.type
_entity.pdbx_description
1 polymer ?
#
loop_
_entity_poly.entity_id
_entity_poly.type
_entity_poly.pdbx_seq_one_letter_code
_entity_poly.pdbx_strand_id
1 'polypeptide(L)'
;MARAHQRRRRAKGRRAKGSWIERRRPIGSRPAGVDTRSEFGHWEADSVIGSGRCNLHTVVERKTRFLVARKVVGKSAANTIAAQLAVFTPLRPRPV
;
A
#
# COMPACT_ATOMS: atom_id res chain seq x y z
N MET A 1 -13.17 54.21 2.75
CA MET A 1 -12.63 53.52 1.56
C MET A 1 -12.51 52.03 1.87
N ALA A 2 -13.45 51.19 1.43
CA ALA A 2 -13.41 49.74 1.73
C ALA A 2 -12.37 49.04 0.86
N ARG A 3 -11.40 48.35 1.47
CA ARG A 3 -10.38 47.57 0.75
C ARG A 3 -11.04 46.35 0.11
N ALA A 4 -10.99 46.27 -1.22
CA ALA A 4 -11.49 45.12 -1.97
C ALA A 4 -10.74 43.85 -1.52
N HIS A 5 -11.48 42.84 -1.06
CA HIS A 5 -10.91 41.56 -0.66
C HIS A 5 -10.44 40.81 -1.91
N GLN A 6 -9.12 40.79 -2.14
CA GLN A 6 -8.55 40.14 -3.31
C GLN A 6 -8.74 38.62 -3.21
N ARG A 7 -9.63 38.08 -4.03
CA ARG A 7 -10.01 36.65 -4.01
C ARG A 7 -8.78 35.78 -4.29
N ARG A 8 -8.36 35.00 -3.29
CA ARG A 8 -7.19 34.11 -3.38
C ARG A 8 -7.39 33.14 -4.55
N ARG A 9 -6.53 33.18 -5.56
CA ARG A 9 -6.55 32.21 -6.67
C ARG A 9 -6.30 30.81 -6.10
N ARG A 10 -7.17 29.85 -6.41
CA ARG A 10 -6.95 28.44 -6.05
C ARG A 10 -5.66 27.97 -6.72
N ALA A 11 -4.71 27.45 -5.94
CA ALA A 11 -3.53 26.81 -6.48
C ALA A 11 -3.98 25.63 -7.36
N LYS A 12 -3.46 25.55 -8.60
CA LYS A 12 -3.69 24.37 -9.44
C LYS A 12 -3.05 23.17 -8.75
N GLY A 13 -3.81 22.09 -8.56
CA GLY A 13 -3.29 20.86 -7.99
C GLY A 13 -2.07 20.37 -8.79
N ARG A 14 -1.07 19.81 -8.11
CA ARG A 14 0.07 19.17 -8.78
C ARG A 14 -0.46 18.06 -9.68
N ARG A 15 -0.08 18.07 -10.97
CA ARG A 15 -0.27 16.91 -11.84
C ARG A 15 0.45 15.72 -11.21
N ALA A 16 -0.27 14.62 -11.02
CA ALA A 16 0.36 13.37 -10.62
C ALA A 16 1.42 13.02 -11.68
N LYS A 17 2.69 12.92 -11.26
CA LYS A 17 3.69 12.22 -12.07
C LYS A 17 3.22 10.78 -12.12
N GLY A 18 2.74 10.33 -13.29
CA GLY A 18 2.37 8.93 -13.47
C GLY A 18 3.53 8.05 -13.01
N SER A 19 3.26 7.06 -12.15
CA SER A 19 4.29 6.11 -11.78
C SER A 19 4.51 5.15 -12.94
N TRP A 20 5.73 5.13 -13.49
CA TRP A 20 6.13 4.10 -14.45
C TRP A 20 6.42 2.82 -13.66
N ILE A 21 5.34 2.10 -13.33
CA ILE A 21 5.42 0.74 -12.77
C ILE A 21 5.20 -0.20 -13.95
N GLU A 22 6.27 -0.89 -14.35
CA GLU A 22 6.20 -1.89 -15.40
C GLU A 22 5.16 -2.96 -15.02
N ARG A 23 4.25 -3.29 -15.96
CA ARG A 23 3.18 -4.28 -15.76
C ARG A 23 2.23 -3.97 -14.59
N ARG A 24 2.02 -2.69 -14.24
CA ARG A 24 0.98 -2.30 -13.27
C ARG A 24 -0.38 -2.87 -13.70
N ARG A 25 -0.96 -3.72 -12.86
CA ARG A 25 -2.38 -4.10 -12.98
C ARG A 25 -3.26 -3.06 -12.26
N PRO A 26 -4.24 -2.44 -12.95
CA PRO A 26 -5.18 -1.53 -12.30
C PRO A 26 -5.94 -2.23 -11.17
N ILE A 27 -6.34 -1.48 -10.14
CA ILE A 27 -7.20 -1.99 -9.06
C ILE A 27 -8.53 -2.54 -9.60
N GLY A 28 -9.08 -1.93 -10.65
CA GLY A 28 -10.31 -2.39 -11.29
C GLY A 28 -10.16 -3.67 -12.11
N SER A 29 -8.93 -4.16 -12.36
CA SER A 29 -8.71 -5.42 -13.08
C SER A 29 -8.63 -6.63 -12.15
N ARG A 30 -9.00 -6.49 -10.87
CA ARG A 30 -9.04 -7.59 -9.91
C ARG A 30 -10.23 -8.51 -10.23
N PRO A 31 -10.12 -9.83 -10.03
CA PRO A 31 -11.27 -10.72 -10.11
C PRO A 31 -12.34 -10.31 -9.09
N ALA A 32 -13.62 -10.39 -9.47
CA ALA A 32 -14.73 -9.98 -8.61
C ALA A 32 -14.77 -10.74 -7.26
N GLY A 33 -14.31 -12.00 -7.22
CA GLY A 33 -14.21 -12.80 -6.00
C GLY A 33 -13.29 -12.23 -4.91
N VAL A 34 -12.37 -11.32 -5.27
CA VAL A 34 -11.50 -10.64 -4.31
C VAL A 34 -12.30 -9.65 -3.45
N ASP A 35 -13.34 -9.03 -4.02
CA ASP A 35 -14.11 -7.99 -3.34
C ASP A 35 -15.03 -8.57 -2.27
N THR A 36 -15.60 -9.76 -2.51
CA THR A 36 -16.51 -10.45 -1.59
C THR A 36 -15.82 -11.01 -0.34
N ARG A 37 -14.47 -11.07 -0.32
CA ARG A 37 -13.68 -11.65 0.79
C ARG A 37 -14.08 -13.09 1.13
N SER A 38 -14.60 -13.83 0.16
CA SER A 38 -15.17 -15.17 0.36
C SER A 38 -14.11 -16.28 0.44
N GLU A 39 -12.91 -16.03 -0.06
CA GLU A 39 -11.82 -16.99 -0.22
C GLU A 39 -10.58 -16.57 0.58
N PHE A 40 -9.89 -17.57 1.15
CA PHE A 40 -8.61 -17.35 1.84
C PHE A 40 -7.49 -17.24 0.81
N GLY A 41 -6.48 -16.41 1.12
CA GLY A 41 -5.26 -16.29 0.31
C GLY A 41 -5.14 -14.96 -0.44
N HIS A 42 -6.13 -14.07 -0.29
CA HIS A 42 -6.06 -12.71 -0.79
C HIS A 42 -5.47 -11.79 0.28
N TRP A 43 -4.31 -11.21 0.00
CA TRP A 43 -3.60 -10.35 0.95
C TRP A 43 -3.55 -8.90 0.47
N GLU A 44 -3.76 -7.97 1.38
CA GLU A 44 -3.53 -6.53 1.18
C GLU A 44 -2.30 -6.09 1.95
N ALA A 45 -1.45 -5.27 1.34
CA ALA A 45 -0.25 -4.73 1.97
C ALA A 45 -0.35 -3.20 2.09
N ASP A 46 0.07 -2.66 3.22
CA ASP A 46 0.18 -1.23 3.46
C ASP A 46 1.53 -0.89 4.13
N SER A 47 1.92 0.38 4.07
CA SER A 47 3.12 0.90 4.71
C SER A 47 2.79 2.13 5.54
N VAL A 48 3.01 2.05 6.85
CA VAL A 48 2.82 3.15 7.77
C VAL A 48 4.17 3.84 8.01
N ILE A 49 4.24 5.14 7.72
CA ILE A 49 5.43 5.96 7.94
C ILE A 49 5.25 6.70 9.26
N GLY A 50 5.95 6.25 10.29
CA GLY A 50 6.03 6.94 11.58
C GLY A 50 7.20 7.91 11.68
N SER A 51 7.20 8.72 12.73
CA SER A 51 8.34 9.57 13.10
C SER A 51 9.54 8.73 13.58
N GLY A 52 10.77 9.20 13.38
CA GLY A 52 11.96 8.61 13.99
C GLY A 52 12.27 7.16 13.58
N ARG A 53 12.32 6.87 12.28
CA ARG A 53 12.58 5.51 11.71
C ARG A 53 11.57 4.43 12.14
N CYS A 54 10.45 4.80 12.74
CA CYS A 54 9.36 3.90 13.11
C CYS A 54 8.43 3.64 11.90
N ASN A 55 8.95 2.98 10.86
CA ASN A 55 8.12 2.56 9.73
C ASN A 55 7.61 1.13 9.94
N LEU A 56 6.38 0.87 9.53
CA LEU A 56 5.78 -0.46 9.54
C LEU A 56 5.41 -0.88 8.13
N HIS A 57 5.66 -2.16 7.85
CA HIS A 57 5.05 -2.88 6.74
C HIS A 57 3.97 -3.78 7.33
N THR A 58 2.74 -3.67 6.82
CA THR A 58 1.60 -4.44 7.27
C THR A 58 1.04 -5.25 6.12
N VAL A 59 0.72 -6.51 6.35
CA VAL A 59 -0.06 -7.33 5.42
C VAL A 59 -1.25 -7.95 6.13
N VAL A 60 -2.41 -7.95 5.48
CA VAL A 60 -3.68 -8.41 6.03
C VAL A 60 -4.31 -9.41 5.07
N GLU A 61 -4.65 -10.59 5.58
CA GLU A 61 -5.46 -11.57 4.84
C GLU A 61 -6.92 -11.11 4.85
N ARG A 62 -7.53 -11.00 3.67
CA ARG A 62 -8.81 -10.30 3.50
C ARG A 62 -10.01 -11.04 4.09
N LYS A 63 -10.01 -12.37 4.11
CA LYS A 63 -11.14 -13.17 4.62
C LYS A 63 -11.13 -13.25 6.14
N THR A 64 -10.02 -13.68 6.72
CA THR A 64 -9.82 -13.92 8.15
C THR A 64 -9.44 -12.66 8.92
N ARG A 65 -9.02 -11.59 8.23
CA ARG A 65 -8.47 -10.36 8.82
C ARG A 65 -7.19 -10.59 9.63
N PHE A 66 -6.50 -11.70 9.41
CA PHE A 66 -5.22 -11.98 10.05
C PHE A 66 -4.18 -10.94 9.60
N LEU A 67 -3.65 -10.19 10.56
CA LEU A 67 -2.69 -9.11 10.35
C LEU A 67 -1.28 -9.55 10.74
N VAL A 68 -0.31 -9.29 9.86
CA VAL A 68 1.11 -9.33 10.19
C VAL A 68 1.68 -7.93 10.03
N ALA A 69 2.36 -7.43 11.08
CA ALA A 69 3.04 -6.15 11.06
C ALA A 69 4.53 -6.34 11.35
N ARG A 70 5.41 -5.72 10.54
CA ARG A 70 6.87 -5.74 10.73
C ARG A 70 7.43 -4.34 10.72
N LYS A 71 8.35 -4.03 11.64
CA LYS A 71 9.14 -2.80 11.56
C LYS A 71 10.08 -2.87 10.36
N VAL A 72 10.21 -1.76 9.63
CA VAL A 72 11.12 -1.61 8.49
C VAL A 72 11.98 -0.37 8.64
N VAL A 73 13.23 -0.44 8.18
CA VAL A 73 14.23 0.62 8.36
C VAL A 73 13.86 1.89 7.58
N GLY A 74 13.12 1.75 6.48
CA GLY A 74 12.69 2.87 5.65
C GLY A 74 11.69 2.46 4.57
N LYS A 75 11.13 3.45 3.88
CA LYS A 75 10.06 3.31 2.86
C LYS A 75 10.54 2.95 1.45
N SER A 76 11.77 2.46 1.29
CA SER A 76 12.28 2.08 -0.03
C SER A 76 11.62 0.77 -0.51
N ALA A 77 11.54 0.60 -1.84
CA ALA A 77 11.03 -0.64 -2.44
C ALA A 77 11.81 -1.88 -1.96
N ALA A 78 13.13 -1.77 -1.84
CA ALA A 78 13.99 -2.85 -1.34
C ALA A 78 13.61 -3.28 0.09
N ASN A 79 13.37 -2.31 0.98
CA ASN A 79 12.97 -2.60 2.37
C ASN A 79 11.58 -3.26 2.42
N THR A 80 10.63 -2.80 1.60
CA THR A 80 9.28 -3.38 1.55
C THR A 80 9.30 -4.79 0.96
N ILE A 81 10.11 -5.06 -0.07
CA ILE A 81 10.27 -6.40 -0.65
C ILE A 81 10.87 -7.37 0.37
N ALA A 82 11.93 -6.96 1.08
CA ALA A 82 12.53 -7.78 2.13
C ALA A 82 11.52 -8.13 3.23
N ALA A 83 10.67 -7.17 3.63
CA ALA A 83 9.61 -7.40 4.59
C ALA A 83 8.54 -8.37 4.06
N GLN A 84 8.10 -8.21 2.80
CA GLN A 84 7.15 -9.13 2.16
C GLN A 84 7.70 -10.57 2.10
N LEU A 85 8.95 -10.74 1.67
CA LEU A 85 9.59 -12.06 1.62
C LEU A 85 9.66 -12.69 3.01
N ALA A 86 10.01 -11.93 4.05
CA ALA A 86 10.03 -12.44 5.41
C ALA A 86 8.64 -12.91 5.90
N VAL A 87 7.55 -12.31 5.44
CA VAL A 87 6.18 -12.76 5.78
C VAL A 87 5.76 -13.98 4.95
N PHE A 88 5.94 -13.94 3.64
CA PHE A 88 5.33 -14.92 2.74
C PHE A 88 6.20 -16.15 2.46
N THR A 89 7.51 -16.09 2.63
CA THR A 89 8.39 -17.27 2.47
C THR A 89 7.98 -18.47 3.33
N PRO A 90 7.70 -18.32 4.64
CA PRO A 90 7.25 -19.45 5.46
C PRO A 90 5.83 -19.93 5.13
N LEU A 91 5.02 -19.11 4.44
CA LEU A 91 3.65 -19.45 4.04
C LEU A 91 3.58 -20.16 2.68
N ARG A 92 4.69 -20.27 1.96
CA ARG A 92 4.72 -21.00 0.69
C ARG A 92 4.52 -22.49 0.98
N PRO A 93 3.53 -23.15 0.34
CA PRO A 93 3.42 -24.59 0.45
C PRO A 93 4.72 -25.24 -0.05
N ARG A 94 5.20 -26.25 0.67
CA ARG A 94 6.33 -27.04 0.20
C ARG A 94 5.92 -27.74 -1.10
N PRO A 95 6.75 -27.72 -2.15
CA PRO A 95 6.53 -28.60 -3.29
C PRO A 95 6.58 -30.04 -2.77
N VAL A 96 5.54 -30.81 -3.10
CA VAL A 96 5.46 -32.26 -2.92
C VAL A 96 6.37 -32.96 -3.90
#